data_AF-A0A352KFZ6-F1
#
_entry.id   AF-A0A352KFZ6-F1
#
_cell.length_a   1.000
_cell.length_b   1.000
_cell.length_c   1.000
_cell.angle_alpha   90.00
_cell.angle_beta   90.00
_cell.angle_gamma   90.00
#
_symmetry.space_group_name_H-M   'P 1'
#
loop_
_entity.id
_entity.type
_entity.pdbx_description
1 polymer ?
#
loop_
_entity_poly.entity_id
_entity_poly.type
_entity_poly.pdbx_seq_one_letter_code
_entity_poly.pdbx_strand_id
1 'polypeptide(L)' 'MRLRNSSRPWFDLSPINRRRWQNFRANKRGFWSLWIFLALFILTLFAEFIANDKPLLI' A
#
# COMPACT_ATOMS: atom_id res chain seq x y z
N MET A 1 9.10 40.44 13.55
CA MET A 1 9.01 39.67 12.28
C MET A 1 9.50 38.24 12.54
N ARG A 2 8.62 37.24 12.73
CA ARG A 2 9.02 35.86 13.11
C ARG A 2 9.12 35.01 11.85
N LEU A 3 10.34 34.78 11.35
CA LEU A 3 10.58 33.87 10.23
C LEU A 3 10.32 32.43 10.71
N ARG A 4 9.09 31.93 10.48
CA ARG A 4 8.75 30.54 10.78
C ARG A 4 9.40 29.67 9.71
N ASN A 5 10.62 29.23 9.97
CA ASN A 5 11.31 28.22 9.18
C ASN A 5 10.43 26.97 9.13
N SER A 6 9.81 26.75 7.98
CA SER A 6 8.86 25.66 7.74
C SER A 6 9.59 24.60 6.93
N SER A 7 10.54 23.93 7.56
CA SER A 7 11.10 22.68 7.04
C SER A 7 9.99 21.63 7.09
N ARG A 8 9.03 21.71 6.16
CA ARG A 8 8.00 20.70 6.00
C ARG A 8 8.71 19.47 5.45
N PRO A 9 8.76 18.35 6.18
CA PRO A 9 9.34 17.14 5.63
C PRO A 9 8.57 16.81 4.35
N TRP A 10 9.25 16.31 3.31
CA TRP A 10 8.60 15.98 2.03
C TRP A 10 7.52 14.88 2.18
N PHE A 11 7.49 14.23 3.34
CA PHE A 11 6.51 13.24 3.76
C PHE A 11 5.43 13.78 4.71
N ASP A 12 5.29 15.10 4.85
CA ASP A 12 4.23 15.68 5.68
C ASP A 12 2.86 15.41 5.03
N LEU A 13 2.15 14.42 5.56
CA LEU A 13 0.81 14.09 5.10
C LEU A 13 -0.09 15.28 5.42
N SER A 14 -0.53 15.98 4.36
CA SER A 14 -1.51 17.05 4.45
C SER A 14 -2.66 16.63 5.40
N PRO A 15 -3.15 17.53 6.28
CA PRO A 15 -4.19 17.22 7.27
C PRO A 15 -5.41 16.50 6.69
N ILE A 16 -5.74 16.78 5.42
CA ILE A 16 -6.81 16.12 4.67
C ILE A 16 -6.51 14.65 4.37
N ASN A 17 -5.27 14.32 3.99
CA ASN A 17 -4.85 12.95 3.72
C ASN A 17 -4.80 12.14 5.02
N ARG A 18 -4.41 12.76 6.13
CA ARG A 18 -4.45 12.13 7.46
C ARG A 18 -5.88 11.73 7.85
N ARG A 19 -6.85 12.61 7.62
CA ARG A 19 -8.26 12.34 7.91
C ARG A 19 -8.83 11.27 6.97
N ARG A 20 -8.48 11.29 5.69
CA ARG A 20 -8.85 10.24 4.73
C ARG A 20 -8.29 8.88 5.13
N TRP A 21 -7.04 8.82 5.57
CA TRP A 21 -6.43 7.59 6.06
C TRP A 21 -7.14 7.03 7.29
N GLN A 22 -7.49 7.89 8.24
CA GLN A 22 -8.28 7.50 9.42
C GLN A 22 -9.66 6.97 9.01
N ASN A 23 -10.36 7.65 8.10
CA ASN A 23 -11.63 7.19 7.57
C ASN A 23 -11.48 5.84 6.85
N PHE A 24 -10.45 5.67 6.02
CA PHE A 24 -10.19 4.41 5.33
C PHE A 24 -9.96 3.26 6.31
N ARG A 25 -9.14 3.47 7.35
CA ARG A 25 -8.91 2.48 8.42
C ARG A 25 -10.16 2.17 9.24
N ALA A 26 -11.05 3.14 9.45
CA ALA A 26 -12.31 2.93 10.15
C ALA A 26 -13.30 2.08 9.33
N ASN A 27 -13.18 2.08 8.00
CA ASN A 27 -14.02 1.28 7.10
C ASN A 27 -13.53 -0.17 7.03
N LYS A 28 -14.10 -1.04 7.88
CA LYS A 28 -13.76 -2.47 7.89
C LYS A 28 -13.84 -3.10 6.49
N ARG A 29 -14.89 -2.80 5.72
CA ARG A 29 -15.09 -3.34 4.35
C ARG A 29 -13.98 -2.92 3.38
N GLY A 30 -13.56 -1.66 3.42
CA GLY A 30 -12.48 -1.14 2.58
C GLY A 30 -11.12 -1.76 2.91
N PHE A 31 -10.89 -2.06 4.18
CA PHE A 31 -9.70 -2.77 4.62
C PHE A 31 -9.70 -4.23 4.16
N TRP A 32 -10.83 -4.94 4.29
CA TRP A 32 -10.97 -6.32 3.80
C TRP A 32 -10.80 -6.42 2.29
N SER A 33 -11.37 -5.49 1.51
CA SER A 33 -11.17 -5.47 0.05
C SER A 33 -9.71 -5.22 -0.33
N LEU A 34 -9.00 -4.37 0.42
CA LEU A 34 -7.57 -4.14 0.20
C LEU A 34 -6.77 -5.43 0.40
N TRP A 35 -7.05 -6.19 1.45
CA TRP A 35 -6.37 -7.47 1.71
C TRP A 35 -6.67 -8.52 0.66
N ILE A 36 -7.93 -8.67 0.25
CA ILE A 36 -8.32 -9.62 -0.81
C ILE A 36 -7.61 -9.25 -2.11
N PHE A 37 -7.64 -7.98 -2.49
CA PHE A 37 -6.94 -7.49 -3.67
C PHE A 37 -5.43 -7.76 -3.59
N LEU A 38 -4.80 -7.43 -2.46
CA LEU A 38 -3.36 -7.62 -2.27
C LEU A 38 -2.98 -9.11 -2.32
N ALA A 39 -3.78 -9.99 -1.71
CA ALA A 39 -3.57 -11.42 -1.77
C ALA A 39 -3.67 -11.95 -3.20
N LEU A 40 -4.73 -11.59 -3.94
CA LEU A 40 -4.88 -11.97 -5.34
C LEU A 40 -3.73 -11.43 -6.20
N PHE A 41 -3.39 -10.15 -6.04
CA PHE A 41 -2.30 -9.52 -6.78
C PHE A 41 -0.96 -10.20 -6.53
N ILE A 42 -0.60 -10.46 -5.28
CA ILE A 42 0.62 -11.20 -4.92
C ILE A 42 0.58 -12.61 -5.53
N LEU A 43 -0.55 -13.32 -5.41
CA LEU A 43 -0.70 -14.64 -6.03
C LEU A 43 -0.48 -14.60 -7.55
N THR A 44 -0.92 -13.55 -8.25
CA THR A 44 -0.63 -13.41 -9.70
C THR A 44 0.85 -13.20 -10.00
N LEU A 45 1.56 -12.43 -9.16
CA LEU A 45 3.00 -12.18 -9.33
C LEU A 45 3.84 -13.44 -9.10
N PHE A 46 3.43 -14.28 -8.14
CA PHE A 46 4.13 -15.51 -7.79
C PHE A 46 3.54 -16.76 -8.44
N ALA A 47 2.52 -16.62 -9.29
CA ALA A 47 1.91 -17.75 -10.01
C ALA A 47 2.95 -18.47 -10.88
N GLU A 48 3.81 -17.71 -11.57
CA GLU A 48 4.92 -18.28 -12.34
C GLU A 48 5.97 -18.92 -11.43
N PHE A 49 6.20 -18.40 -10.22
CA PHE A 49 7.18 -18.96 -9.29
C PHE A 49 6.73 -20.29 -8.66
N ILE A 50 5.43 -20.42 -8.37
CA ILE A 50 4.82 -21.63 -7.80
C ILE A 50 4.56 -22.69 -8.88
N ALA A 51 4.24 -22.30 -10.11
CA ALA A 51 3.98 -23.23 -11.23
C ALA A 51 5.26 -23.72 -11.94
N ASN A 52 6.43 -23.20 -11.58
CA ASN A 52 7.71 -23.65 -12.13
C ASN A 52 8.25 -24.87 -11.34
N ASP A 53 7.67 -26.03 -11.59
CA ASP A 53 8.28 -27.36 -11.32
C ASP A 53 9.07 -27.88 -12.52
N LYS A 54 9.47 -27.00 -13.44
CA LYS A 54 10.27 -27.37 -14.60
C LYS A 54 11.73 -27.04 -14.29
N PRO A 55 12.61 -28.02 -14.05
CA PRO A 55 14.03 -27.73 -14.14
C PRO A 55 14.24 -27.21 -15.56
N LEU A 56 14.83 -26.02 -15.67
CA LEU A 56 15.33 -25.50 -16.94
C LEU A 56 16.50 -26.42 -17.36
N LEU A 57 16.17 -27.64 -17.80
CA LEU A 57 17.11 -28.53 -18.48
C LEU A 57 17.29 -27.93 -19.87
N ILE A 58 18.43 -27.25 -20.04
CA ILE A 58 19.08 -27.05 -21.34
C ILE A 58 19.47 -28.41 -21.91
#